data_AF-A0A2R6NZP2-F1
#
_entry.id   AF-A0A2R6NZP2-F1
#
_cell.length_a   1.000
_cell.length_b   1.000
_cell.length_c   1.000
_cell.angle_alpha   90.00
_cell.angle_beta   90.00
_cell.angle_gamma   90.00
#
_symmetry.space_group_name_H-M   'P 1'
#
loop_
_entity.id
_entity.type
_entity.pdbx_description
1 polymer ?
#
loop_
_entity_poly.entity_id
_entity_poly.type
_entity_poly.pdbx_seq_one_letter_code
_entity_poly.pdbx_strand_id
1 'polypeptide(L)'
;MQKEIELVAGHMRDRGELVPRLLLTLAHSQAQHSQGHIALIDKIPPNPTSETICLPYSRPILLVDFLKALISPDWIDVILDSYPTTITKGNPLSRPFREALKDAYINFTHFVRAGDSRDITYEAAWLSFVRGMGIQCSSRQPMIDIFLPVLLRDEKIGRHVMSGVFIQIKNRGQRRILTLMRKD
;
A
#
# COMPACT_ATOMS: atom_id res chain seq x y z
N MET A 1 30.93 1.36 -38.21
CA MET A 1 30.27 0.22 -37.55
C MET A 1 30.79 0.13 -36.13
N GLN A 2 30.28 0.98 -35.24
CA GLN A 2 30.76 1.11 -33.86
C GLN A 2 29.61 0.65 -32.96
N LYS A 3 29.85 -0.45 -32.21
CA LYS A 3 28.89 -0.99 -31.24
C LYS A 3 28.67 0.03 -30.13
N GLU A 4 27.43 0.49 -30.00
CA GLU A 4 26.94 1.16 -28.79
C GLU A 4 27.20 0.27 -27.58
N ILE A 5 27.94 0.80 -26.62
CA ILE A 5 27.96 0.28 -25.26
C ILE A 5 26.72 0.83 -24.60
N GLU A 6 25.61 0.11 -24.75
CA GLU A 6 24.42 0.27 -23.93
C GLU A 6 24.78 -0.25 -22.52
N LEU A 7 25.47 0.58 -21.74
CA LEU A 7 25.78 0.28 -20.35
C LEU A 7 24.45 0.30 -19.60
N VAL A 8 23.91 -0.90 -19.39
CA VAL A 8 22.75 -1.27 -18.57
C VAL A 8 22.53 -0.26 -17.44
N ALA A 9 21.62 0.70 -17.67
CA ALA A 9 21.03 1.55 -16.64
C ALA A 9 19.98 0.77 -15.81
N GLY A 10 20.21 -0.53 -15.61
CA GLY A 10 19.47 -1.36 -14.67
C GLY A 10 20.10 -1.23 -13.28
N HIS A 11 19.26 -1.32 -12.24
CA HIS A 11 19.62 -1.48 -10.82
C HIS A 11 19.83 -0.25 -9.92
N MET A 12 19.83 0.99 -10.41
CA MET A 12 19.92 2.15 -9.49
C MET A 12 18.56 2.64 -8.95
N ARG A 13 17.48 2.45 -9.70
CA ARG A 13 16.14 2.94 -9.32
C ARG A 13 15.44 2.01 -8.30
N ASP A 14 15.69 0.70 -8.36
CA ASP A 14 15.05 -0.27 -7.45
C ASP A 14 15.57 -0.18 -5.99
N ARG A 15 16.77 0.38 -5.76
CA ARG A 15 17.31 0.57 -4.39
C ARG A 15 16.52 1.59 -3.59
N GLY A 16 16.03 2.65 -4.26
CA GLY A 16 15.23 3.69 -3.63
C GLY A 16 13.84 3.22 -3.19
N GLU A 17 13.32 2.17 -3.83
CA GLU A 17 12.00 1.60 -3.57
C GLU A 17 12.05 0.46 -2.54
N LEU A 18 13.25 0.00 -2.14
CA LEU A 18 13.41 -1.01 -1.10
C LEU A 18 13.07 -0.46 0.30
N VAL A 19 13.57 0.73 0.63
CA VAL A 19 13.35 1.35 1.96
C VAL A 19 11.85 1.59 2.22
N PRO A 20 11.06 2.18 1.30
CA PRO A 20 9.62 2.34 1.50
C PRO A 20 8.90 1.01 1.66
N ARG A 21 9.22 -0.01 0.86
CA ARG A 21 8.61 -1.35 1.03
C ARG A 21 8.90 -1.93 2.41
N LEU A 22 10.13 -1.81 2.90
CA LEU A 22 10.49 -2.24 4.25
C LEU A 22 9.68 -1.50 5.31
N LEU A 23 9.58 -0.16 5.22
CA LEU A 23 8.78 0.65 6.16
C LEU A 23 7.31 0.22 6.16
N LEU A 24 6.72 0.00 4.98
CA LEU A 24 5.34 -0.45 4.85
C LEU A 24 5.14 -1.84 5.45
N THR A 25 6.07 -2.78 5.21
CA THR A 25 6.02 -4.12 5.81
C THR A 25 6.17 -4.08 7.34
N LEU A 26 7.05 -3.24 7.86
CA LEU A 26 7.22 -3.08 9.31
C LEU A 26 5.97 -2.48 9.96
N ALA A 27 5.39 -1.44 9.36
CA ALA A 27 4.13 -0.86 9.83
C ALA A 27 2.98 -1.88 9.81
N HIS A 28 2.89 -2.70 8.75
CA HIS A 28 1.90 -3.77 8.67
C HIS A 28 2.09 -4.80 9.78
N SER A 29 3.32 -5.28 9.99
CA SER A 29 3.64 -6.22 11.07
C SER A 29 3.32 -5.63 12.44
N GLN A 30 3.68 -4.37 12.69
CA GLN A 30 3.38 -3.69 13.95
C GLN A 30 1.86 -3.57 14.18
N ALA A 31 1.11 -3.15 13.18
CA ALA A 31 -0.35 -3.04 13.27
C ALA A 31 -1.01 -4.41 13.54
N GLN A 32 -0.48 -5.48 12.95
CA GLN A 32 -0.91 -6.85 13.21
C GLN A 32 -0.61 -7.31 14.64
N HIS A 33 0.53 -6.93 15.21
CA HIS A 33 0.85 -7.18 16.62
C HIS A 33 -0.09 -6.40 17.56
N SER A 34 -0.41 -5.15 17.24
CA SER A 34 -1.34 -4.32 18.02
C SER A 34 -2.79 -4.82 18.00
N GLN A 35 -3.22 -5.46 16.90
CA GLN A 35 -4.55 -6.06 16.77
C GLN A 35 -4.71 -7.35 17.59
N GLY A 36 -3.62 -7.91 18.10
CA GLY A 36 -3.64 -9.02 19.05
C GLY A 36 -4.13 -10.35 18.46
N HIS A 37 -3.30 -11.38 18.60
CA HIS A 37 -3.61 -12.80 18.35
C HIS A 37 -4.87 -13.33 19.09
N ILE A 38 -5.51 -12.56 19.97
CA ILE A 38 -6.39 -13.03 21.06
C ILE A 38 -7.88 -12.73 20.82
N ALA A 39 -8.27 -11.77 19.97
CA ALA A 39 -9.69 -11.39 19.86
C ALA A 39 -10.57 -12.31 18.99
N LEU A 40 -9.99 -13.24 18.22
CA LEU A 40 -10.72 -14.11 17.28
C LEU A 40 -10.62 -15.61 17.60
N ILE A 41 -9.66 -16.04 18.43
CA ILE A 41 -9.66 -17.43 18.95
C ILE A 41 -10.85 -17.61 19.92
N ASP A 42 -11.22 -16.55 20.66
CA ASP A 42 -12.35 -16.58 21.61
C ASP A 42 -13.74 -16.51 20.95
N LYS A 43 -13.84 -16.23 19.64
CA LYS A 43 -15.13 -16.07 18.95
C LYS A 43 -15.50 -17.21 18.00
N ILE A 44 -14.59 -18.16 17.78
CA ILE A 44 -14.88 -19.35 16.96
C ILE A 44 -15.20 -20.50 17.94
N PRO A 45 -16.45 -20.99 18.00
CA PRO A 45 -16.73 -22.20 18.78
C PRO A 45 -15.86 -23.33 18.21
N PRO A 46 -15.24 -24.18 19.05
CA PRO A 46 -14.39 -25.26 18.58
C PRO A 46 -15.25 -26.25 17.80
N ASN A 47 -15.20 -26.19 16.46
CA ASN A 47 -15.77 -27.22 15.62
C ASN A 47 -14.71 -28.31 15.42
N PRO A 48 -14.91 -29.56 15.89
CA PRO A 48 -13.88 -30.59 15.93
C PRO A 48 -13.45 -31.16 14.57
N THR A 49 -13.86 -30.58 13.44
CA THR A 49 -13.64 -31.16 12.09
C THR A 49 -12.98 -30.24 11.06
N SER A 50 -12.44 -29.07 11.44
CA SER A 50 -11.63 -28.27 10.52
C SER A 50 -10.57 -27.46 11.26
N GLU A 51 -9.38 -28.03 11.41
CA GLU A 51 -8.17 -27.27 11.72
C GLU A 51 -7.84 -26.34 10.54
N THR A 52 -8.58 -25.24 10.42
CA THR A 52 -8.18 -24.14 9.55
C THR A 52 -6.99 -23.50 10.24
N ILE A 53 -5.77 -23.86 9.82
CA ILE A 53 -4.55 -23.20 10.24
C ILE A 53 -4.68 -21.73 9.81
N CYS A 54 -5.17 -20.89 10.72
CA CYS A 54 -5.33 -19.48 10.45
C CYS A 54 -3.98 -18.83 10.68
N LEU A 55 -3.18 -18.77 9.62
CA LEU A 55 -1.89 -18.08 9.66
C LEU A 55 -2.17 -16.60 9.98
N PRO A 56 -1.76 -16.11 11.15
CA PRO A 56 -2.09 -14.77 11.63
C PRO A 56 -1.60 -13.71 10.64
N TYR A 57 -0.45 -13.97 10.01
CA TYR A 57 0.25 -13.10 9.06
C TYR A 57 -0.51 -12.80 7.77
N SER A 58 -1.47 -13.66 7.39
CA SER A 58 -2.25 -13.51 6.16
C SER A 58 -3.59 -12.80 6.37
N ARG A 59 -3.86 -12.31 7.58
CA ARG A 59 -5.11 -11.61 7.90
C ARG A 59 -5.05 -10.14 7.49
N PRO A 60 -6.11 -9.62 6.84
CA PRO A 60 -6.27 -8.18 6.65
C PRO A 60 -6.27 -7.46 8.01
N ILE A 61 -5.68 -6.27 8.03
CA ILE A 61 -5.64 -5.40 9.22
C ILE A 61 -6.46 -4.13 8.97
N LEU A 62 -6.89 -3.46 10.03
CA LEU A 62 -7.57 -2.16 9.89
C LEU A 62 -6.61 -1.12 9.28
N LEU A 63 -7.10 -0.40 8.27
CA LEU A 63 -6.34 0.67 7.61
C LEU A 63 -5.93 1.76 8.59
N VAL A 64 -6.80 2.09 9.54
CA VAL A 64 -6.52 3.10 10.57
C VAL A 64 -5.33 2.68 11.45
N ASP A 65 -5.25 1.41 11.84
CA ASP A 65 -4.16 0.92 12.69
C ASP A 65 -2.86 0.78 11.91
N PHE A 66 -2.93 0.40 10.63
CA PHE A 66 -1.80 0.48 9.73
C PHE A 66 -1.24 1.91 9.63
N LEU A 67 -2.09 2.93 9.45
CA LEU A 67 -1.65 4.32 9.36
C LEU A 67 -1.05 4.82 10.67
N LYS A 68 -1.61 4.44 11.83
CA LYS A 68 -1.01 4.74 13.14
C LYS A 68 0.37 4.11 13.32
N ALA A 69 0.60 2.92 12.76
CA ALA A 69 1.92 2.29 12.79
C ALA A 69 2.90 2.93 11.78
N LEU A 70 2.41 3.47 10.67
CA LEU A 70 3.23 4.04 9.61
C LEU A 70 3.63 5.50 9.88
N ILE A 71 2.77 6.28 10.53
CA ILE A 71 2.91 7.73 10.69
C ILE A 71 3.22 8.05 12.15
N SER A 72 4.08 9.05 12.40
CA SER A 72 4.40 9.50 13.76
C SER A 72 3.13 9.82 14.57
N PRO A 73 3.07 9.46 15.86
CA PRO A 73 1.99 9.85 16.77
C PRO A 73 1.70 11.35 16.76
N ASP A 74 2.69 12.20 16.50
CA ASP A 74 2.53 13.66 16.47
C ASP A 74 1.62 14.16 15.34
N TRP A 75 1.50 13.39 14.25
CA TRP A 75 0.82 13.81 13.03
C TRP A 75 -0.41 12.96 12.68
N ILE A 76 -0.52 11.76 13.24
CA ILE A 76 -1.57 10.82 12.85
C ILE A 76 -2.97 11.35 13.13
N ASP A 77 -3.20 12.02 14.26
CA ASP A 77 -4.54 12.54 14.59
C ASP A 77 -4.97 13.66 13.64
N VAL A 78 -4.04 14.53 13.23
CA VAL A 78 -4.30 15.57 12.22
C VAL A 78 -4.76 14.94 10.89
N ILE A 79 -4.17 13.81 10.51
CA ILE A 79 -4.52 13.10 9.27
C ILE A 79 -5.86 12.38 9.43
N LEU A 80 -6.07 11.69 10.54
CA LEU A 80 -7.31 10.94 10.80
C LEU A 80 -8.52 11.87 10.97
N ASP A 81 -8.33 13.09 11.45
CA ASP A 81 -9.40 14.06 11.62
C ASP A 81 -9.56 14.99 10.40
N SER A 82 -8.76 14.76 9.34
CA SER A 82 -8.86 15.51 8.08
C SER A 82 -10.11 15.15 7.28
N TYR A 83 -10.59 16.09 6.48
CA TYR A 83 -11.77 15.95 5.62
C TYR A 83 -11.37 15.79 4.15
N PRO A 84 -12.17 15.07 3.35
CA PRO A 84 -11.91 14.89 1.92
C PRO A 84 -11.96 16.21 1.17
N THR A 85 -10.87 16.56 0.47
CA THR A 85 -10.76 17.80 -0.33
C THR A 85 -11.76 17.86 -1.49
N THR A 86 -12.17 16.71 -2.02
CA THR A 86 -13.07 16.61 -3.18
C THR A 86 -14.53 16.89 -2.82
N ILE A 87 -14.90 16.83 -1.54
CA ILE A 87 -16.29 16.98 -1.08
C ILE A 87 -16.44 18.32 -0.36
N THR A 88 -17.43 19.11 -0.75
CA THR A 88 -17.72 20.41 -0.12
C THR A 88 -18.12 20.25 1.36
N LYS A 89 -17.65 21.17 2.20
CA LYS A 89 -18.08 21.27 3.61
C LYS A 89 -19.60 21.48 3.65
N GLY A 90 -20.33 20.55 4.27
CA GLY A 90 -21.80 20.56 4.33
C GLY A 90 -22.49 19.43 3.57
N ASN A 91 -21.75 18.66 2.77
CA ASN A 91 -22.29 17.42 2.20
C ASN A 91 -22.45 16.34 3.29
N PRO A 92 -23.57 15.58 3.36
CA PRO A 92 -23.74 14.47 4.29
C PRO A 92 -22.67 13.37 4.21
N LEU A 93 -21.96 13.29 3.09
CA LEU A 93 -20.84 12.37 2.84
C LEU A 93 -19.49 12.95 3.30
N SER A 94 -19.44 14.22 3.70
CA SER A 94 -18.23 14.85 4.24
C SER A 94 -18.05 14.42 5.69
N ARG A 95 -17.24 13.39 5.88
CA ARG A 95 -16.89 12.84 7.20
C ARG A 95 -15.37 12.86 7.38
N PRO A 96 -14.87 12.96 8.62
CA PRO A 96 -13.45 12.80 8.90
C PRO A 96 -12.92 11.46 8.38
N PHE A 97 -11.64 11.42 7.99
CA PHE A 97 -10.97 10.21 7.49
C PHE A 97 -11.19 9.02 8.43
N ARG A 98 -11.05 9.24 9.75
CA ARG A 98 -11.24 8.23 10.80
C ARG A 98 -12.60 7.56 10.72
N GLU A 99 -13.66 8.33 10.49
CA GLU A 99 -15.03 7.81 10.43
C GLU A 99 -15.32 7.17 9.07
N ALA A 100 -14.86 7.81 7.99
CA ALA A 100 -15.09 7.34 6.62
C ALA A 100 -14.42 5.99 6.33
N LEU A 101 -13.29 5.69 6.98
CA LEU A 101 -12.47 4.50 6.77
C LEU A 101 -12.31 3.64 8.03
N LYS A 102 -13.19 3.81 9.02
CA LYS A 102 -13.14 3.04 10.29
C LYS A 102 -13.20 1.52 10.08
N ASP A 103 -13.97 1.09 9.08
CA ASP A 103 -14.21 -0.32 8.75
C ASP A 103 -13.36 -0.78 7.55
N ALA A 104 -12.41 0.05 7.10
CA ALA A 104 -11.58 -0.28 5.95
C ALA A 104 -10.42 -1.19 6.36
N TYR A 105 -10.21 -2.24 5.57
CA TYR A 105 -9.14 -3.21 5.72
C TYR A 105 -8.08 -3.05 4.64
N ILE A 106 -6.83 -3.26 5.00
CA ILE A 106 -5.69 -3.35 4.09
C ILE A 106 -5.07 -4.74 4.22
N ASN A 107 -4.64 -5.34 3.11
CA ASN A 107 -4.02 -6.66 3.12
C ASN A 107 -2.82 -6.72 2.17
N PHE A 108 -1.62 -6.85 2.72
CA PHE A 108 -0.42 -7.15 1.95
C PHE A 108 0.66 -7.81 2.82
N THR A 109 1.34 -8.81 2.28
CA THR A 109 2.45 -9.52 2.92
C THR A 109 3.72 -9.49 2.07
N HIS A 110 3.58 -9.29 0.76
CA HIS A 110 4.68 -9.23 -0.19
C HIS A 110 4.39 -8.24 -1.31
N PHE A 111 5.42 -7.87 -2.06
CA PHE A 111 5.30 -6.95 -3.19
C PHE A 111 5.54 -7.69 -4.50
N VAL A 112 4.70 -7.41 -5.50
CA VAL A 112 4.90 -7.84 -6.88
C VAL A 112 5.16 -6.65 -7.77
N ARG A 113 5.87 -6.86 -8.88
CA ARG A 113 6.15 -5.80 -9.85
C ARG A 113 5.12 -5.86 -10.98
N ALA A 114 4.49 -4.72 -11.25
CA ALA A 114 3.65 -4.52 -12.43
C ALA A 114 4.51 -4.61 -13.70
N GLY A 115 3.98 -5.29 -14.72
CA GLY A 115 4.66 -5.46 -16.02
C GLY A 115 4.63 -4.17 -16.84
N ASP A 116 3.50 -3.45 -16.79
CA ASP A 116 3.23 -2.25 -17.55
C ASP A 116 2.72 -1.09 -16.68
N SER A 117 2.59 0.11 -17.26
CA SER A 117 2.16 1.32 -16.54
C SER A 117 0.64 1.44 -16.38
N ARG A 118 -0.14 0.50 -16.91
CA ARG A 118 -1.62 0.52 -16.91
C ARG A 118 -2.24 -0.47 -15.92
N ASP A 119 -1.44 -1.03 -15.02
CA ASP A 119 -1.74 -2.32 -14.38
C ASP A 119 -2.59 -2.24 -13.11
N ILE A 120 -2.98 -1.05 -12.65
CA ILE A 120 -3.91 -0.93 -11.52
C ILE A 120 -5.34 -0.92 -12.06
N THR A 121 -5.82 -2.09 -12.47
CA THR A 121 -7.24 -2.31 -12.78
C THR A 121 -8.01 -2.70 -11.53
N TYR A 122 -9.35 -2.65 -11.60
CA TYR A 122 -10.19 -3.15 -10.50
C TYR A 122 -9.93 -4.63 -10.25
N GLU A 123 -9.64 -5.38 -11.31
CA GLU A 123 -9.33 -6.80 -11.26
C GLU A 123 -8.02 -7.06 -10.52
N ALA A 124 -6.99 -6.27 -10.84
CA ALA A 124 -5.72 -6.30 -10.13
C ALA A 124 -5.88 -5.92 -8.66
N ALA A 125 -6.75 -4.95 -8.34
CA ALA A 125 -6.97 -4.50 -6.96
C ALA A 125 -7.57 -5.61 -6.07
N TRP A 126 -8.64 -6.28 -6.52
CA TRP A 126 -9.24 -7.35 -5.72
C TRP A 126 -8.36 -8.59 -5.65
N LEU A 127 -7.69 -8.96 -6.76
CA LEU A 127 -6.75 -10.07 -6.78
C LEU A 127 -5.61 -9.79 -5.80
N SER A 128 -5.09 -8.57 -5.80
CA SER A 128 -4.02 -8.16 -4.89
C SER A 128 -4.46 -8.24 -3.43
N PHE A 129 -5.69 -7.80 -3.11
CA PHE A 129 -6.22 -7.91 -1.76
C PHE A 129 -6.33 -9.36 -1.29
N VAL A 130 -6.94 -10.24 -2.11
CA VAL A 130 -7.14 -11.65 -1.75
C VAL A 130 -5.82 -12.39 -1.60
N ARG A 131 -4.82 -12.02 -2.41
CA ARG A 131 -3.50 -12.66 -2.42
C ARG A 131 -2.52 -12.03 -1.42
N GLY A 132 -2.87 -10.93 -0.77
CA GLY A 132 -1.97 -10.19 0.12
C GLY A 132 -0.79 -9.59 -0.65
N MET A 133 -1.04 -9.02 -1.83
CA MET A 133 -0.02 -8.41 -2.69
C MET A 133 -0.09 -6.89 -2.61
N GLY A 134 1.03 -6.24 -2.32
CA GLY A 134 1.28 -4.85 -2.72
C GLY A 134 1.82 -4.82 -4.15
N ILE A 135 1.40 -3.85 -4.97
CA ILE A 135 1.91 -3.71 -6.34
C ILE A 135 2.96 -2.60 -6.36
N GLN A 136 4.19 -2.95 -6.74
CA GLN A 136 5.22 -2.01 -7.16
C GLN A 136 4.98 -1.67 -8.63
N CYS A 137 4.69 -0.42 -8.91
CA CYS A 137 4.37 0.04 -10.25
C CYS A 137 5.61 0.00 -11.16
N SER A 138 5.39 -0.11 -12.47
CA SER A 138 6.50 -0.05 -13.41
C SER A 138 7.17 1.33 -13.37
N SER A 139 8.47 1.37 -13.69
CA SER A 139 9.25 2.62 -13.72
C SER A 139 8.73 3.68 -14.69
N ARG A 140 7.81 3.27 -15.59
CA ARG A 140 7.11 4.11 -16.56
C ARG A 140 5.87 4.80 -15.98
N GLN A 141 5.38 4.40 -14.80
CA GLN A 141 4.26 5.06 -14.14
C GLN A 141 4.73 6.37 -13.45
N PRO A 142 4.24 7.55 -13.88
CA PRO A 142 4.83 8.81 -13.42
C PRO A 142 4.29 9.25 -12.05
N MET A 143 3.14 8.72 -11.60
CA MET A 143 2.40 9.27 -10.45
C MET A 143 2.40 8.35 -9.23
N ILE A 144 2.45 7.03 -9.42
CA ILE A 144 2.30 6.03 -8.36
C ILE A 144 3.49 5.09 -8.48
N ASP A 145 4.20 4.87 -7.37
CA ASP A 145 5.32 3.93 -7.30
C ASP A 145 4.88 2.65 -6.57
N ILE A 146 3.97 2.75 -5.58
CA ILE A 146 3.39 1.61 -4.86
C ILE A 146 1.87 1.74 -4.74
N PHE A 147 1.16 0.65 -4.96
CA PHE A 147 -0.26 0.49 -4.68
C PHE A 147 -0.48 -0.58 -3.61
N LEU A 148 -1.24 -0.24 -2.57
CA LEU A 148 -1.68 -1.19 -1.55
C LEU A 148 -3.21 -1.33 -1.62
N PRO A 149 -3.74 -2.56 -1.71
CA PRO A 149 -5.17 -2.76 -1.88
C PRO A 149 -5.93 -2.54 -0.57
N VAL A 150 -7.08 -1.86 -0.65
CA VAL A 150 -7.96 -1.57 0.48
C VAL A 150 -9.37 -2.09 0.21
N LEU A 151 -9.93 -2.86 1.13
CA LEU A 151 -11.34 -3.20 1.17
C LEU A 151 -12.06 -2.18 2.07
N LEU A 152 -13.00 -1.42 1.53
CA LEU A 152 -13.63 -0.30 2.23
C LEU A 152 -14.62 -0.74 3.31
N ARG A 153 -15.24 -1.91 3.15
CA ARG A 153 -16.27 -2.48 4.02
C ARG A 153 -16.21 -4.00 3.97
N ASP A 154 -16.58 -4.67 5.05
CA ASP A 154 -16.67 -6.14 5.13
C ASP A 154 -17.90 -6.66 4.35
N GLU A 155 -17.82 -6.58 3.03
CA GLU A 155 -18.83 -6.99 2.07
C GLU A 155 -18.20 -7.87 0.98
N LYS A 156 -19.04 -8.51 0.15
CA LYS A 156 -18.57 -9.32 -0.97
C LYS A 156 -17.64 -8.49 -1.87
N ILE A 157 -16.41 -8.98 -2.03
CA ILE A 157 -15.36 -8.31 -2.81
C ILE A 157 -15.87 -8.01 -4.22
N GLY A 158 -15.74 -6.74 -4.62
CA GLY A 158 -16.14 -6.24 -5.92
C GLY A 158 -15.72 -4.80 -6.11
N ARG A 159 -15.92 -4.28 -7.33
CA ARG A 159 -15.49 -2.93 -7.73
C ARG A 159 -15.97 -1.82 -6.77
N HIS A 160 -17.17 -1.97 -6.19
CA HIS A 160 -17.81 -0.94 -5.38
C HIS A 160 -17.33 -0.88 -3.93
N VAL A 161 -16.54 -1.87 -3.49
CA VAL A 161 -16.02 -1.97 -2.12
C VAL A 161 -14.50 -2.02 -2.09
N MET A 162 -13.84 -1.89 -3.24
CA MET A 162 -12.38 -1.86 -3.35
C MET A 162 -11.86 -0.45 -3.60
N SER A 163 -10.75 -0.13 -2.95
CA SER A 163 -9.95 1.08 -3.18
C SER A 163 -8.46 0.74 -2.98
N GLY A 164 -7.62 1.75 -2.80
CA GLY A 164 -6.22 1.53 -2.47
C GLY A 164 -5.53 2.73 -1.86
N VAL A 165 -4.41 2.46 -1.20
CA VAL A 165 -3.43 3.46 -0.79
C VAL A 165 -2.43 3.61 -1.94
N PHE A 166 -2.36 4.81 -2.50
CA PHE A 166 -1.48 5.15 -3.60
C PHE A 166 -0.29 5.94 -3.07
N ILE A 167 0.91 5.37 -3.20
CA ILE A 167 2.13 5.93 -2.62
C ILE A 167 3.07 6.35 -3.74
N GLN A 168 3.52 7.60 -3.65
CA GLN A 168 4.57 8.15 -4.50
C GLN A 168 5.84 8.36 -3.68
N ILE A 169 6.93 7.76 -4.11
CA ILE A 169 8.25 7.87 -3.50
C ILE A 169 8.97 9.02 -4.19
N LYS A 170 9.15 10.13 -3.47
CA LYS A 170 9.91 11.28 -3.96
C LYS A 170 11.42 11.05 -3.85
N ASN A 171 11.93 10.06 -4.58
CA ASN A 171 13.36 9.85 -4.80
C ASN A 171 13.80 10.28 -6.22
N ARG A 172 12.97 11.10 -6.87
CA ARG A 172 13.26 11.67 -8.19
C ARG A 172 14.18 12.87 -8.01
N GLY A 173 15.44 12.61 -7.67
CA GLY A 173 16.48 13.62 -7.84
C GLY A 173 16.45 14.11 -9.29
N GLN A 174 16.40 15.42 -9.50
CA GLN A 174 16.71 16.00 -10.80
C GLN A 174 18.00 15.33 -11.31
N ARG A 175 17.91 14.65 -12.44
CA ARG A 175 19.09 14.24 -13.20
C ARG A 175 19.74 15.54 -13.68
N ARG A 176 20.56 16.18 -12.84
CA ARG A 176 21.55 17.13 -13.35
C ARG A 176 22.55 16.27 -14.10
N ILE A 177 22.40 16.22 -15.41
CA ILE A 177 23.46 15.77 -16.30
C ILE A 177 24.59 16.78 -16.07
N LEU A 178 25.56 16.41 -15.21
CA LEU A 178 26.85 17.08 -15.17
C LEU A 178 27.58 16.64 -16.43
N THR A 179 27.36 17.36 -17.52
CA THR A 179 28.21 17.27 -18.71
C THR A 179 29.58 17.78 -18.30
N LEU A 180 30.50 16.87 -17.97
CA LEU A 180 31.92 17.17 -17.89
C LEU A 180 32.40 17.48 -19.31
N MET A 181 32.31 18.74 -19.70
CA MET A 181 33.00 19.24 -20.88
C MET A 181 34.50 19.21 -20.58
N ARG A 182 35.22 18.35 -21.29
CA ARG A 182 36.69 18.37 -21.35
C ARG A 182 37.07 19.71 -21.98
N LYS A 183 37.73 20.57 -21.21
CA LYS A 183 38.36 21.79 -21.73
C LYS A 183 39.66 21.35 -22.41
N ASP A 184 39.82 21.78 -23.66
CA ASP A 184 40.93 21.47 -24.57
C ASP A 184 42.31 21.71 -23.95
#